data_AF-A0A6P3Y9H3-F1
#
_entry.id   AF-A0A6P3Y9H3-F1
#
_cell.length_a   1.000
_cell.length_b   1.000
_cell.length_c   1.000
_cell.angle_alpha   90.00
_cell.angle_beta   90.00
_cell.angle_gamma   90.00
#
_symmetry.space_group_name_H-M   'P 1'
#
loop_
_entity.id
_entity.type
_entity.pdbx_description
1 polymer ?
#
loop_
_entity_poly.entity_id
_entity_poly.type
_entity_poly.pdbx_seq_one_letter_code
_entity_poly.pdbx_strand_id
1 'polypeptide(L)'
;MKILTISYQIMCILAVTMMAYSLDPVRLRKFNENLMKCSEKLGASTTSLSAEALVCALDRDGKLLDDNGEYIRDAVVQSMEDAISDPSTVKKARETLNKCFDDADQSGTTGREQTIKIATCHLPLVSSFDKLK
;
A
#
# COMPACT_ATOMS: atom_id res chain seq x y z
N MET A 1 43.38 -4.19 4.03
CA MET A 1 42.56 -3.07 4.56
C MET A 1 41.48 -2.60 3.59
N LYS A 2 41.79 -2.31 2.30
CA LYS A 2 40.80 -1.83 1.31
C LYS A 2 39.60 -2.76 1.08
N ILE A 3 39.79 -4.09 1.12
CA ILE A 3 38.73 -5.09 0.91
C ILE A 3 37.70 -5.06 2.06
N LEU A 4 38.16 -4.86 3.30
CA LEU A 4 37.30 -4.73 4.49
C LEU A 4 36.45 -3.45 4.44
N THR A 5 37.00 -2.36 3.89
CA THR A 5 36.26 -1.09 3.75
C THR A 5 35.17 -1.19 2.68
N ILE A 6 35.45 -1.90 1.58
CA ILE A 6 34.48 -2.12 0.51
C ILE A 6 33.35 -3.04 0.99
N SER A 7 33.67 -4.13 1.70
CA SER A 7 32.64 -5.03 2.25
C SER A 7 31.75 -4.32 3.28
N TYR A 8 32.34 -3.44 4.11
CA TYR A 8 31.57 -2.63 5.05
C TYR A 8 30.58 -1.68 4.34
N GLN A 9 31.02 -1.00 3.27
CA GLN A 9 30.12 -0.12 2.51
C GLN A 9 28.97 -0.90 1.83
N ILE A 10 29.26 -2.07 1.26
CA ILE A 10 28.24 -2.93 0.66
C ILE A 10 27.22 -3.37 1.71
N MET A 11 27.66 -3.77 2.91
CA MET A 11 26.77 -4.14 4.02
C MET A 11 25.91 -2.96 4.51
N CYS A 12 26.48 -1.76 4.60
CA CYS A 12 25.72 -0.57 4.97
C CYS A 12 24.66 -0.20 3.92
N ILE A 13 25.00 -0.27 2.64
CA ILE A 13 24.06 0.01 1.56
C ILE A 13 22.94 -1.04 1.56
N LEU A 14 23.28 -2.33 1.69
CA LEU A 14 22.30 -3.41 1.81
C LEU A 14 21.38 -3.23 3.02
N ALA A 15 21.92 -2.87 4.19
CA ALA A 15 21.13 -2.62 5.39
C ALA A 15 20.16 -1.44 5.22
N VAL A 16 20.62 -0.33 4.61
CA VAL A 16 19.76 0.83 4.33
C VAL A 16 18.68 0.48 3.30
N THR A 17 19.02 -0.30 2.27
CA THR A 17 18.02 -0.77 1.29
C THR A 17 17.03 -1.76 1.91
N MET A 18 17.46 -2.66 2.81
CA MET A 18 16.52 -3.54 3.52
C MET A 18 15.56 -2.74 4.40
N MET A 19 16.00 -1.66 5.04
CA MET A 19 15.09 -0.78 5.80
C MET A 19 14.13 0.00 4.90
N ALA A 20 14.48 0.23 3.63
CA ALA A 20 13.64 0.94 2.67
C ALA A 20 12.67 0.02 1.89
N TYR A 21 13.02 -1.25 1.69
CA TYR A 21 12.31 -2.19 0.80
C TYR A 21 11.82 -3.47 1.49
N SER A 22 11.97 -3.60 2.81
CA SER A 22 11.30 -4.66 3.56
C SER A 22 10.03 -4.15 4.21
N LEU A 23 9.06 -5.05 4.32
CA LEU A 23 7.80 -4.83 4.98
C LEU A 23 8.05 -4.42 6.43
N ASP A 24 7.94 -3.12 6.75
CA ASP A 24 8.21 -2.57 8.07
C ASP A 24 7.10 -3.00 9.06
N PRO A 25 7.38 -3.89 10.02
CA PRO A 25 6.36 -4.39 10.95
C PRO A 25 5.82 -3.28 11.87
N VAL A 26 6.61 -2.24 12.16
CA VAL A 26 6.16 -1.08 12.94
C VAL A 26 5.12 -0.29 12.15
N ARG A 27 5.39 -0.09 10.86
CA ARG A 27 4.45 0.58 9.96
C ARG A 27 3.17 -0.22 9.76
N LEU A 28 3.28 -1.53 9.53
CA LEU A 28 2.09 -2.40 9.40
C LEU A 28 1.21 -2.35 10.65
N ARG A 29 1.82 -2.40 11.84
CA ARG A 29 1.10 -2.23 13.10
C ARG A 29 0.38 -0.88 13.16
N LYS A 30 1.06 0.21 12.83
CA LYS A 30 0.47 1.55 12.80
C LYS A 30 -0.69 1.65 11.81
N PHE A 31 -0.56 1.04 10.63
CA PHE A 31 -1.62 0.97 9.64
C PHE A 31 -2.85 0.24 10.20
N ASN A 32 -2.66 -0.92 10.84
CA ASN A 32 -3.75 -1.67 11.47
C ASN A 32 -4.43 -0.89 12.60
N GLU A 33 -3.66 -0.19 13.45
CA GLU A 33 -4.22 0.70 14.47
C GLU A 33 -5.02 1.87 13.88
N ASN A 34 -4.54 2.46 12.78
CA ASN A 34 -5.27 3.50 12.05
C ASN A 34 -6.55 2.96 11.42
N LEU A 35 -6.50 1.76 10.84
CA LEU A 35 -7.63 1.11 10.23
C LEU A 35 -8.75 0.83 11.25
N MET A 36 -8.42 0.28 12.43
CA MET A 36 -9.40 0.09 13.49
C MET A 36 -10.09 1.41 13.89
N LYS A 37 -9.31 2.47 14.15
CA LYS A 37 -9.83 3.80 14.49
C LYS A 37 -10.71 4.39 13.39
N CYS A 38 -10.35 4.15 12.12
CA CYS A 38 -11.12 4.59 10.97
C CYS A 38 -12.45 3.84 10.85
N SER A 39 -12.45 2.51 11.03
CA SER A 39 -13.68 1.70 11.04
C SER A 39 -14.63 2.12 12.17
N GLU A 40 -14.10 2.31 13.39
CA GLU A 40 -14.89 2.80 14.54
C GLU A 40 -15.53 4.17 14.25
N LYS A 41 -14.75 5.12 13.73
CA LYS A 41 -15.24 6.46 13.39
C LYS A 41 -16.35 6.44 12.35
N LEU A 42 -16.29 5.50 11.40
CA LEU A 42 -17.26 5.36 10.31
C LEU A 42 -18.48 4.52 10.71
N GLY A 43 -18.51 3.95 11.91
CA GLY A 43 -19.55 3.00 12.32
C GLY A 43 -19.55 1.72 11.47
N ALA A 44 -18.44 1.43 10.79
CA ALA A 44 -18.28 0.25 9.96
C ALA A 44 -18.00 -0.99 10.82
N SER A 45 -18.44 -2.16 10.35
CA SER A 45 -18.08 -3.40 11.02
C SER A 45 -16.56 -3.59 11.03
N THR A 46 -16.00 -3.99 12.17
CA THR A 46 -14.58 -4.36 12.27
C THR A 46 -14.27 -5.70 11.59
N THR A 47 -15.30 -6.45 11.18
CA THR A 47 -15.13 -7.78 10.56
C THR A 47 -14.92 -7.73 9.04
N SER A 48 -15.18 -6.60 8.39
CA SER A 48 -14.99 -6.44 6.95
C SER A 48 -14.35 -5.09 6.63
N LEU A 49 -13.25 -5.11 5.88
CA LEU A 49 -12.61 -3.91 5.37
C LEU A 49 -13.55 -3.19 4.38
N SER A 50 -13.88 -1.92 4.63
CA SER A 50 -14.55 -1.06 3.63
C SER A 50 -13.54 -0.17 2.91
N ALA A 51 -13.90 0.30 1.71
CA ALA A 51 -13.06 1.23 0.95
C ALA A 51 -12.84 2.53 1.71
N GLU A 52 -13.85 3.07 2.39
CA GLU A 52 -13.75 4.31 3.17
C GLU A 52 -12.82 4.15 4.37
N ALA A 53 -12.90 3.01 5.07
CA ALA A 53 -12.00 2.71 6.19
C ALA A 53 -10.56 2.55 5.71
N LEU A 54 -10.37 1.87 4.57
CA LEU A 54 -9.07 1.74 3.92
C LEU A 54 -8.48 3.11 3.55
N VAL A 55 -9.24 3.95 2.84
CA VAL A 55 -8.78 5.30 2.45
C VAL A 55 -8.47 6.16 3.67
N CYS A 56 -9.28 6.10 4.73
CA CYS A 56 -9.00 6.79 5.98
C CYS A 56 -7.69 6.31 6.64
N ALA A 57 -7.40 5.01 6.60
CA ALA A 57 -6.16 4.47 7.16
C ALA A 57 -4.93 4.89 6.35
N LEU A 58 -5.05 4.89 5.02
CA LEU A 58 -4.00 5.30 4.08
C LEU A 58 -3.64 6.78 4.23
N ASP A 59 -4.65 7.64 4.38
CA ASP A 59 -4.51 9.08 4.65
C ASP A 59 -3.72 9.32 5.94
N ARG A 60 -4.02 8.56 7.00
CA ARG A 60 -3.29 8.63 8.28
C ARG A 60 -1.87 8.03 8.22
N ASP A 61 -1.59 7.13 7.28
CA ASP A 61 -0.25 6.57 7.07
C ASP A 61 0.67 7.57 6.34
N GLY A 62 0.10 8.38 5.44
CA GLY A 62 0.80 9.49 4.78
C GLY A 62 1.87 9.06 3.78
N LYS A 63 1.71 7.87 3.17
CA LYS A 63 2.71 7.28 2.26
C LYS A 63 2.20 6.93 0.88
N LEU A 64 0.90 6.70 0.75
CA LEU A 64 0.28 6.19 -0.47
C LEU A 64 -0.66 7.19 -1.12
N LEU A 65 -0.97 8.29 -0.42
CA LEU A 65 -1.76 9.40 -0.92
C LEU A 65 -0.88 10.65 -0.99
N ASP A 66 -1.11 11.49 -2.00
CA ASP A 66 -0.52 12.82 -2.11
C ASP A 66 -1.30 13.87 -1.30
N ASP A 67 -0.90 15.14 -1.40
CA ASP A 67 -1.53 16.26 -0.67
C ASP A 67 -2.99 16.53 -1.11
N ASN A 68 -3.42 16.03 -2.27
CA ASN A 68 -4.81 16.10 -2.74
C ASN A 68 -5.64 14.90 -2.24
N GLY A 69 -5.03 13.96 -1.52
CA GLY A 69 -5.64 12.70 -1.12
C GLY A 69 -5.81 11.72 -2.27
N GLU A 70 -5.05 11.91 -3.37
CA GLU A 70 -5.04 11.03 -4.55
C GLU A 70 -3.95 9.97 -4.40
N TYR A 71 -4.17 8.79 -4.98
CA TYR A 71 -3.18 7.72 -4.93
C TYR A 71 -1.88 8.07 -5.68
N ILE A 72 -0.75 7.93 -5.00
CA ILE A 72 0.56 7.95 -5.64
C ILE A 72 0.77 6.59 -6.30
N ARG A 73 0.46 6.49 -7.61
CA ARG A 73 0.38 5.21 -8.35
C ARG A 73 1.57 4.29 -8.12
N ASP A 74 2.78 4.80 -8.34
CA ASP A 74 4.01 4.00 -8.21
C ASP A 74 4.19 3.47 -6.78
N ALA A 75 3.85 4.28 -5.76
CA ALA A 75 3.95 3.86 -4.37
C ALA A 75 2.92 2.77 -4.02
N VAL A 76 1.70 2.85 -4.56
CA VAL A 76 0.66 1.83 -4.35
C VAL A 76 1.02 0.52 -5.04
N VAL A 77 1.49 0.61 -6.29
CA VAL A 77 1.96 -0.55 -7.06
C VAL A 77 3.11 -1.24 -6.33
N GLN A 78 4.13 -0.49 -5.91
CA GLN A 78 5.25 -1.04 -5.14
C GLN A 78 4.75 -1.67 -3.82
N SER A 79 3.88 -0.99 -3.08
CA SER A 79 3.36 -1.51 -1.81
C SER A 79 2.56 -2.81 -1.99
N MET A 80 1.88 -2.98 -3.12
CA MET A 80 1.17 -4.22 -3.45
C MET A 80 2.15 -5.35 -3.80
N GLU A 81 3.22 -5.06 -4.53
CA GLU A 81 4.27 -6.04 -4.87
C GLU A 81 5.01 -6.52 -3.61
N ASP A 82 5.29 -5.60 -2.70
CA ASP A 82 5.96 -5.90 -1.44
C ASP A 82 5.10 -6.77 -0.54
N ALA A 83 3.77 -6.71 -0.67
CA ALA A 83 2.79 -7.43 0.16
C ALA A 83 2.43 -8.84 -0.33
N ILE A 84 2.80 -9.21 -1.56
CA ILE A 84 2.46 -10.51 -2.19
C ILE A 84 3.74 -11.31 -2.42
N SER A 85 3.76 -12.60 -2.07
CA SER A 85 4.91 -13.49 -2.31
C SER A 85 4.92 -14.12 -3.70
N ASP A 86 3.76 -14.58 -4.18
CA ASP A 86 3.68 -15.34 -5.43
C ASP A 86 3.78 -14.42 -6.67
N PRO A 87 4.78 -14.61 -7.56
CA PRO A 87 4.97 -13.73 -8.73
C PRO A 87 3.80 -13.75 -9.71
N SER A 88 3.09 -14.87 -9.84
CA SER A 88 1.92 -14.97 -10.73
C SER A 88 0.75 -14.15 -10.21
N THR A 89 0.60 -14.10 -8.89
CA THR A 89 -0.38 -13.30 -8.16
C THR A 89 -0.02 -11.83 -8.23
N VAL A 90 1.27 -11.47 -8.07
CA VAL A 90 1.77 -10.10 -8.29
C VAL A 90 1.39 -9.58 -9.68
N LYS A 91 1.61 -10.38 -10.73
CA LYS A 91 1.27 -9.99 -12.10
C LYS A 91 -0.22 -9.68 -12.26
N LYS A 92 -1.09 -10.58 -11.78
CA LYS A 92 -2.56 -10.41 -11.85
C LYS A 92 -3.03 -9.21 -11.03
N ALA A 93 -2.46 -9.02 -9.85
CA ALA A 93 -2.80 -7.92 -8.97
C ALA A 93 -2.38 -6.57 -9.59
N ARG A 94 -1.20 -6.50 -10.22
CA ARG A 94 -0.75 -5.31 -10.98
C ARG A 94 -1.71 -4.99 -12.14
N GLU A 95 -2.06 -5.99 -12.94
CA GLU A 95 -3.01 -5.82 -14.06
C GLU A 95 -4.37 -5.30 -13.56
N THR A 96 -4.88 -5.85 -12.46
CA THR A 96 -6.15 -5.43 -11.85
C THR A 96 -6.07 -4.01 -11.31
N LEU A 97 -5.01 -3.67 -10.56
CA LEU A 97 -4.81 -2.35 -9.99
C LEU A 97 -4.66 -1.28 -11.07
N ASN A 98 -3.89 -1.56 -12.12
CA ASN A 98 -3.75 -0.65 -13.27
C ASN A 98 -5.10 -0.40 -13.95
N LYS A 99 -5.91 -1.45 -14.13
CA LYS A 99 -7.27 -1.29 -14.66
C LYS A 99 -8.14 -0.40 -13.76
N CYS A 100 -8.05 -0.55 -12.44
CA CYS A 100 -8.79 0.31 -11.50
C CYS A 100 -8.38 1.79 -11.63
N PHE A 101 -7.10 2.06 -11.87
CA PHE A 101 -6.61 3.40 -12.15
C PHE A 101 -7.14 3.96 -13.48
N ASP A 102 -7.07 3.17 -14.55
CA ASP A 102 -7.56 3.58 -15.87
C ASP A 102 -9.07 3.86 -15.87
N ASP A 103 -9.86 3.01 -15.20
CA ASP A 103 -11.31 3.17 -15.06
C ASP A 103 -11.69 4.42 -14.24
N ALA A 104 -10.82 4.82 -13.30
CA ALA A 104 -10.98 6.05 -12.52
C ALA A 104 -10.65 7.29 -13.37
N ASP A 105 -9.55 7.27 -14.12
CA ASP A 105 -9.15 8.35 -15.02
C ASP A 105 -10.22 8.64 -16.08
N GLN A 106 -10.76 7.57 -16.69
CA GLN A 106 -11.81 7.69 -17.70
C GLN A 106 -13.11 8.31 -17.17
N SER A 107 -13.35 8.25 -15.86
CA SER A 107 -14.54 8.86 -15.27
C SER A 107 -14.42 10.34 -14.98
N GLY A 108 -13.21 10.90 -15.06
CA GLY A 108 -12.96 12.32 -14.80
C GLY A 108 -13.13 12.75 -13.34
N THR A 109 -13.31 11.82 -12.40
CA THR A 109 -13.32 12.12 -10.96
C THR A 109 -11.90 12.34 -10.46
N THR A 110 -11.74 13.22 -9.48
CA THR A 110 -10.44 13.61 -8.88
C THR A 110 -10.54 13.63 -7.35
N GLY A 111 -9.39 13.76 -6.69
CA GLY A 111 -9.28 13.87 -5.24
C GLY A 111 -9.80 12.63 -4.50
N ARG A 112 -10.38 12.87 -3.32
CA ARG A 112 -10.89 11.81 -2.45
C ARG A 112 -11.93 10.88 -3.12
N GLU A 113 -12.77 11.41 -4.00
CA GLU A 113 -13.78 10.62 -4.70
C GLU A 113 -13.12 9.60 -5.64
N GLN A 114 -12.12 10.03 -6.40
CA GLN A 114 -11.32 9.14 -7.25
C GLN A 114 -10.64 8.06 -6.41
N THR A 115 -10.02 8.44 -5.29
CA THR A 115 -9.36 7.51 -4.37
C THR A 115 -10.30 6.45 -3.81
N ILE A 116 -11.51 6.82 -3.38
CA ILE A 116 -12.51 5.86 -2.90
C ILE A 116 -12.94 4.90 -4.03
N LYS A 117 -13.11 5.41 -5.24
CA LYS A 117 -13.47 4.58 -6.41
C LYS A 117 -12.38 3.55 -6.72
N ILE A 118 -11.12 3.99 -6.75
CA ILE A 118 -9.96 3.11 -6.95
C ILE A 118 -9.88 2.08 -5.81
N ALA A 119 -9.99 2.52 -4.56
CA ALA A 119 -9.97 1.66 -3.38
C ALA A 119 -11.05 0.58 -3.41
N THR A 120 -12.26 0.94 -3.83
CA THR A 120 -13.38 0.01 -4.00
C THR A 120 -13.08 -1.05 -5.05
N CYS A 121 -12.48 -0.65 -6.18
CA CYS A 121 -12.15 -1.54 -7.28
C CYS A 121 -11.09 -2.58 -6.90
N HIS A 122 -10.02 -2.17 -6.19
CA HIS A 122 -8.92 -3.08 -5.81
C HIS A 122 -9.06 -3.73 -4.44
N LEU A 123 -10.08 -3.38 -3.65
CA LEU A 123 -10.34 -3.95 -2.33
C LEU A 123 -10.24 -5.49 -2.27
N PRO A 124 -10.76 -6.26 -3.24
CA PRO A 124 -10.65 -7.72 -3.22
C PRO A 124 -9.20 -8.23 -3.29
N LEU A 125 -8.27 -7.46 -3.86
CA LEU A 125 -6.85 -7.83 -3.95
C LEU A 125 -6.18 -7.92 -2.58
N VAL A 126 -6.69 -7.21 -1.56
CA VAL A 126 -6.14 -7.24 -0.20
C VAL A 126 -6.11 -8.66 0.36
N SER A 127 -7.05 -9.52 -0.05
CA SER A 127 -7.06 -10.94 0.34
C SER A 127 -5.81 -11.71 -0.07
N SER A 128 -5.12 -11.25 -1.12
CA SER A 128 -3.89 -11.84 -1.68
C SER A 128 -2.61 -11.39 -0.98
N PHE A 129 -2.67 -10.43 -0.04
CA PHE A 129 -1.51 -9.88 0.66
C PHE A 129 -1.01 -10.83 1.76
N ASP A 130 -0.37 -11.93 1.38
CA ASP A 130 0.06 -12.99 2.28
C ASP A 130 1.20 -12.58 3.23
N LYS A 131 2.06 -11.63 2.82
CA LYS A 131 3.16 -11.16 3.66
C LYS A 131 2.73 -10.22 4.78
N LEU A 132 1.46 -9.81 4.80
CA LEU A 132 0.87 -8.96 5.84
C LEU A 132 0.12 -9.75 6.92
N LYS A 133 0.05 -11.07 6.78
CA LYS A 133 -0.71 -11.97 7.66
C LYS A 133 0.19 -12.71 8.64
#